data_AF-A0A2E7Q424-F1
#
_entry.id   AF-A0A2E7Q424-F1
#
_cell.length_a   1.000
_cell.length_b   1.000
_cell.length_c   1.000
_cell.angle_alpha   90.00
_cell.angle_beta   90.00
_cell.angle_gamma   90.00
#
_symmetry.space_group_name_H-M   'P 1'
#
loop_
_entity.id
_entity.type
_entity.pdbx_description
1 polymer ?
#
loop_
_entity_poly.entity_id
_entity_poly.type
_entity_poly.pdbx_seq_one_letter_code
_entity_poly.pdbx_strand_id
1 'polypeptide(L)'
;MAAISCPRALISDNDVTLIFQQSAKPTQDGFTETFNSNLRSECLNAHRSLSLAEAHEKPEGWRRNYDGDRPHRAIRYNVPISIYYQIAQANHHRESAGKNSAFAAQR
;
A
#
# COMPACT_ATOMS: atom_id res chain seq x y z
N MET A 1 -20.23 21.42 3.65
CA MET A 1 -20.09 20.73 2.35
C MET A 1 -18.60 20.51 2.13
N ALA A 2 -18.11 19.27 2.17
CA ALA A 2 -16.71 19.01 1.86
C ALA A 2 -16.53 19.15 0.35
N ALA A 3 -15.73 20.12 -0.09
CA ALA A 3 -15.34 20.23 -1.48
C ALA A 3 -14.55 18.97 -1.84
N ILE A 4 -14.99 18.24 -2.87
CA ILE A 4 -14.18 17.20 -3.48
C ILE A 4 -13.00 17.95 -4.12
N SER A 5 -11.85 17.96 -3.45
CA SER A 5 -10.65 18.61 -3.97
C SER A 5 -10.31 18.02 -5.34
N CYS A 6 -9.93 18.87 -6.29
CA CYS A 6 -9.48 18.44 -7.60
C CYS A 6 -8.34 17.41 -7.40
N PRO A 7 -8.38 16.23 -8.06
CA PRO A 7 -7.37 15.19 -7.85
C PRO A 7 -5.93 15.70 -8.04
N ARG A 8 -5.73 16.65 -8.96
CA ARG A 8 -4.43 17.28 -9.18
C ARG A 8 -3.98 18.18 -8.02
N ALA A 9 -4.92 18.88 -7.38
CA ALA A 9 -4.65 19.67 -6.17
C ALA A 9 -4.33 18.74 -5.00
N LEU A 10 -5.09 17.66 -4.80
CA LEU A 10 -4.79 16.68 -3.74
C LEU A 10 -3.38 16.08 -3.87
N ILE A 11 -2.94 15.79 -5.10
CA ILE A 11 -1.60 15.26 -5.36
C ILE A 11 -0.52 16.30 -5.04
N SER A 12 -0.70 17.55 -5.49
CA SER A 12 0.27 18.63 -5.21
C SER A 12 0.33 18.99 -3.72
N ASP A 13 -0.81 19.01 -3.04
CA ASP A 13 -0.91 19.43 -1.64
C ASP A 13 -0.31 18.41 -0.67
N ASN A 14 -0.07 17.16 -1.13
CA ASN A 14 0.51 16.07 -0.34
C ASN A 14 1.92 15.68 -0.81
N ASP A 15 2.57 16.49 -1.65
CA ASP A 15 3.91 16.22 -2.20
C ASP A 15 4.02 14.83 -2.88
N VAL A 16 2.93 14.35 -3.49
CA VAL A 16 2.88 13.04 -4.15
C VAL A 16 3.37 13.17 -5.59
N THR A 17 4.34 12.36 -5.98
CA THR A 17 4.79 12.25 -7.38
C THR A 17 4.01 11.16 -8.11
N LEU A 18 3.44 11.49 -9.27
CA LEU A 18 2.81 10.51 -10.16
C LEU A 18 3.86 9.76 -10.97
N ILE A 19 3.83 8.43 -10.87
CA ILE A 19 4.64 7.54 -11.69
C ILE A 19 3.71 6.70 -12.54
N PHE A 20 3.79 6.86 -13.86
CA PHE A 20 3.01 6.08 -14.81
C PHE A 20 3.80 4.87 -15.29
N GLN A 21 3.10 3.75 -15.46
CA GLN A 21 3.67 2.54 -16.03
C GLN A 21 4.00 2.75 -17.51
N GLN A 22 5.07 2.13 -17.99
CA GLN A 22 5.48 2.25 -19.38
C GLN A 22 4.69 1.27 -20.23
N SER A 23 4.01 1.77 -21.28
CA SER A 23 3.13 0.98 -22.15
C SER A 23 3.80 -0.23 -22.85
N ALA A 24 5.13 -0.32 -22.84
CA ALA A 24 5.91 -1.38 -23.49
C ALA A 24 6.60 -2.34 -22.51
N LYS A 25 6.33 -2.28 -21.20
CA LYS A 25 6.97 -3.14 -20.19
C LYS A 25 5.94 -3.84 -19.29
N PRO A 26 5.37 -4.97 -19.75
CA PRO A 26 4.33 -5.70 -19.01
C PRO A 26 4.81 -6.20 -17.64
N THR A 27 6.11 -6.42 -17.45
CA THR A 27 6.67 -6.90 -16.18
C THR A 27 6.76 -5.83 -15.09
N GLN A 28 6.49 -4.55 -15.39
CA GLN A 28 6.56 -3.48 -14.39
C GLN A 28 5.47 -3.60 -13.31
N ASP A 29 4.39 -4.36 -13.55
CA ASP A 29 3.26 -4.47 -12.63
C ASP A 29 3.00 -5.86 -12.05
N GLY A 30 3.94 -6.79 -12.22
CA GLY A 30 3.68 -8.21 -11.91
C GLY A 30 3.20 -8.46 -10.47
N PHE A 31 3.58 -7.61 -9.51
CA PHE A 31 3.08 -7.69 -8.13
C PHE A 31 1.61 -7.29 -8.02
N THR A 32 1.21 -6.15 -8.57
CA THR A 32 -0.19 -5.67 -8.55
C THR A 32 -1.09 -6.62 -9.34
N GLU A 33 -0.61 -7.15 -10.46
CA GLU A 33 -1.32 -8.15 -11.24
C GLU A 33 -1.57 -9.43 -10.43
N THR A 34 -0.53 -9.95 -9.77
CA THR A 34 -0.64 -11.14 -8.91
C THR A 34 -1.59 -10.89 -7.74
N PHE A 35 -1.48 -9.72 -7.09
CA PHE A 35 -2.39 -9.32 -6.01
C PHE A 35 -3.84 -9.28 -6.48
N ASN A 36 -4.13 -8.59 -7.59
CA ASN A 36 -5.48 -8.46 -8.14
C ASN A 36 -6.06 -9.81 -8.57
N SER A 37 -5.22 -10.70 -9.10
CA SER A 37 -5.62 -12.06 -9.46
C SER A 37 -6.03 -12.86 -8.23
N ASN A 38 -5.24 -12.83 -7.15
CA ASN A 38 -5.53 -13.52 -5.90
C ASN A 38 -6.79 -12.97 -5.21
N LEU A 39 -6.94 -11.65 -5.14
CA LEU A 39 -8.15 -11.03 -4.57
C LEU A 39 -9.41 -11.48 -5.32
N ARG A 40 -9.35 -11.53 -6.66
CA ARG A 40 -10.48 -12.01 -7.47
C ARG A 40 -10.76 -13.48 -7.23
N SER A 41 -9.76 -14.35 -7.34
CA SER A 41 -9.96 -15.80 -7.25
C SER A 41 -10.38 -16.26 -5.85
N GLU A 42 -9.79 -15.67 -4.80
CA GLU A 42 -9.98 -16.13 -3.42
C GLU A 42 -11.13 -15.40 -2.70
N CYS A 43 -11.41 -14.13 -3.04
CA CYS A 43 -12.44 -13.34 -2.37
C CYS A 43 -13.63 -13.04 -3.28
N LEU A 44 -13.42 -12.27 -4.35
CA LEU A 44 -14.53 -11.66 -5.09
C LEU A 44 -15.34 -12.68 -5.92
N ASN A 45 -14.68 -13.67 -6.51
CA ASN A 45 -15.36 -14.72 -7.28
C ASN A 45 -15.98 -15.77 -6.37
N ALA A 46 -15.45 -15.95 -5.16
CA ALA A 46 -15.97 -16.91 -4.18
C ALA A 46 -17.22 -16.39 -3.44
N HIS A 47 -17.41 -15.07 -3.37
CA HIS A 47 -18.48 -14.45 -2.59
C HIS A 47 -19.31 -13.48 -3.43
N ARG A 48 -20.59 -13.80 -3.64
CA ARG A 48 -21.56 -12.84 -4.16
C ARG A 48 -22.12 -12.02 -2.99
N SER A 49 -21.86 -10.72 -2.99
CA SER A 49 -22.44 -9.82 -1.98
C SER A 49 -23.89 -9.49 -2.34
N LEU A 50 -24.80 -9.56 -1.36
CA LEU A 50 -26.21 -9.21 -1.51
C LEU A 50 -26.55 -7.86 -0.84
N SER A 51 -25.61 -7.33 -0.05
CA SER A 51 -25.71 -6.03 0.60
C SER A 51 -24.40 -5.25 0.51
N LEU A 52 -24.49 -3.93 0.71
CA LEU A 52 -23.31 -3.08 0.80
C LEU A 52 -22.42 -3.48 1.99
N ALA A 53 -23.03 -3.86 3.12
CA ALA A 53 -22.29 -4.31 4.30
C ALA A 53 -21.40 -5.53 3.98
N GLU A 54 -21.94 -6.53 3.29
CA GLU A 54 -21.14 -7.70 2.86
C GLU A 54 -20.07 -7.33 1.83
N ALA A 55 -20.38 -6.40 0.93
CA ALA A 55 -19.42 -5.90 -0.06
C ALA A 55 -18.22 -5.19 0.57
N HIS A 56 -18.35 -4.69 1.80
CA HIS A 56 -17.24 -4.18 2.59
C HIS A 56 -16.59 -5.27 3.45
N GLU A 57 -17.40 -6.08 4.13
CA GLU A 57 -16.90 -7.06 5.10
C GLU A 57 -16.02 -8.14 4.46
N LYS A 58 -16.42 -8.68 3.30
CA LYS A 58 -15.69 -9.77 2.66
C LYS A 58 -14.30 -9.35 2.18
N PRO A 59 -14.14 -8.23 1.43
CA PRO A 59 -12.81 -7.74 1.08
C PRO A 59 -11.96 -7.34 2.29
N GLU A 60 -12.54 -6.74 3.33
CA GLU A 60 -11.78 -6.38 4.55
C GLU A 60 -11.32 -7.62 5.33
N GLY A 61 -12.14 -8.66 5.39
CA GLY A 61 -11.74 -9.97 5.93
C GLY A 61 -10.55 -10.54 5.16
N TRP A 62 -10.63 -10.58 3.83
CA TRP A 62 -9.54 -11.07 2.99
C TRP A 62 -8.27 -10.23 3.14
N ARG A 63 -8.39 -8.88 3.16
CA ARG A 63 -7.25 -7.96 3.34
C ARG A 63 -6.55 -8.19 4.66
N ARG A 64 -7.28 -8.32 5.78
CA ARG A 64 -6.70 -8.62 7.09
C ARG A 64 -5.91 -9.93 7.09
N ASN A 65 -6.46 -10.96 6.46
CA ASN A 65 -5.76 -12.24 6.34
C ASN A 65 -4.51 -12.14 5.45
N TYR A 66 -4.61 -11.47 4.30
CA TYR A 66 -3.51 -11.26 3.37
C TYR A 66 -2.34 -10.48 4.01
N ASP A 67 -2.67 -9.40 4.73
CA ASP A 67 -1.70 -8.48 5.35
C ASP A 67 -1.12 -9.03 6.67
N GLY A 68 -1.91 -9.76 7.44
CA GLY A 68 -1.59 -10.14 8.82
C GLY A 68 -1.16 -11.59 9.02
N ASP A 69 -1.70 -12.52 8.24
CA ASP A 69 -1.57 -13.96 8.54
C ASP A 69 -0.82 -14.73 7.45
N ARG A 70 -0.84 -14.25 6.20
CA ARG A 70 -0.29 -14.99 5.05
C ARG A 70 1.20 -14.69 4.86
N PRO A 71 2.10 -15.68 5.00
CA PRO A 71 3.51 -15.50 4.67
C PRO A 71 3.71 -15.47 3.15
N HIS A 72 4.46 -14.49 2.65
CA HIS A 72 4.72 -14.34 1.21
C HIS A 72 6.19 -14.60 0.87
N ARG A 73 6.43 -15.47 -0.11
CA ARG A 73 7.79 -15.84 -0.54
C ARG A 73 8.63 -14.63 -0.98
N ALA A 74 8.00 -13.65 -1.64
CA ALA A 74 8.68 -12.44 -2.12
C ALA A 74 9.31 -11.61 -0.98
N ILE A 75 8.78 -11.73 0.25
CA ILE A 75 9.26 -11.03 1.44
C ILE A 75 9.79 -12.01 2.48
N ARG A 76 10.52 -13.05 2.03
CA ARG A 76 11.17 -14.06 2.88
C ARG A 76 10.20 -14.77 3.83
N TYR A 77 9.01 -15.11 3.33
CA TYR A 77 7.96 -15.77 4.10
C TYR A 77 7.49 -14.98 5.33
N ASN A 78 7.59 -13.65 5.26
CA ASN A 78 6.99 -12.77 6.25
C ASN A 78 5.60 -12.29 5.77
N VAL A 79 4.86 -11.65 6.68
CA VAL A 79 3.55 -11.04 6.40
C VAL A 79 3.72 -9.57 5.99
N PRO A 80 2.90 -9.02 5.08
CA PRO A 80 3.09 -7.65 4.57
C PRO A 80 3.11 -6.59 5.67
N ILE A 81 2.28 -6.73 6.71
CA ILE A 81 2.22 -5.78 7.81
C ILE A 81 3.55 -5.67 8.58
N SER A 82 4.33 -6.74 8.65
CA SER A 82 5.64 -6.72 9.31
C SER A 82 6.64 -5.82 8.57
N ILE A 83 6.59 -5.83 7.23
CA ILE A 83 7.47 -5.03 6.38
C ILE A 83 7.08 -3.56 6.48
N TYR A 84 5.78 -3.28 6.53
CA TYR A 84 5.28 -1.92 6.78
C TYR A 84 5.86 -1.34 8.07
N TYR A 85 5.78 -2.07 9.19
CA TYR A 85 6.33 -1.59 10.47
C TYR A 85 7.85 -1.42 10.44
N GLN A 86 8.59 -2.29 9.74
CA GLN A 86 10.03 -2.15 9.59
C GLN A 86 10.40 -0.87 8.82
N ILE A 87 9.69 -0.58 7.73
CA ILE A 87 9.90 0.64 6.93
C ILE A 87 9.54 1.88 7.76
N ALA A 88 8.41 1.86 8.47
CA ALA A 88 8.00 2.97 9.33
C ALA A 88 9.06 3.29 10.39
N GLN A 89 9.58 2.28 11.09
CA GLN A 89 10.66 2.43 12.06
C GLN A 89 11.94 3.00 11.41
N ALA A 90 12.34 2.46 10.26
CA ALA A 90 13.51 2.93 9.53
C ALA A 90 13.39 4.41 9.10
N ASN A 91 12.19 4.84 8.69
CA ASN A 91 11.92 6.22 8.32
C ASN A 91 11.98 7.16 9.53
N HIS A 92 11.40 6.77 10.67
CA HIS A 92 11.54 7.54 11.92
C HIS A 92 13.02 7.72 12.33
N HIS A 93 13.85 6.68 12.19
CA HIS A 93 15.29 6.79 12.45
C HIS A 93 16.01 7.73 11.48
N ARG A 94 15.69 7.68 10.18
CA ARG A 94 16.28 8.58 9.16
C ARG A 94 15.92 10.05 9.41
N GLU A 95 14.67 10.34 9.76
CA GLU A 95 14.24 11.70 10.10
C GLU A 95 14.94 12.22 11.36
N SER A 96 15.15 11.36 12.36
CA SER A 96 15.88 11.71 13.58
C SER A 96 17.37 11.96 13.30
N ALA A 97 17.98 11.17 12.42
CA ALA A 97 19.37 11.36 12.00
C ALA A 97 19.56 12.62 11.12
N GLY A 98 18.64 12.90 10.20
CA GLY A 98 18.66 14.08 9.33
C GLY A 98 18.48 15.40 10.10
N LYS A 99 17.67 15.40 11.16
CA LYS A 99 17.54 16.53 12.09
C LYS A 99 18.84 16.77 12.87
N ASN A 100 19.50 15.70 13.32
CA ASN A 100 20.77 15.81 14.04
C ASN A 100 21.94 16.27 13.14
N SER A 101 21.97 15.89 11.86
CA SER A 101 22.98 16.39 10.91
C SER A 101 22.73 17.83 10.48
N ALA A 102 21.47 18.25 10.33
CA ALA A 102 21.12 19.65 10.05
C ALA A 102 21.53 20.58 11.21
N PHE A 103 21.38 20.12 12.46
CA PHE A 103 21.83 20.85 13.65
C PHE A 103 23.36 20.88 13.79
N ALA A 104 24.06 19.82 13.36
CA ALA A 104 25.53 19.76 13.36
C ALA A 104 26.18 20.64 12.28
N ALA A 105 25.49 20.90 11.17
CA ALA A 105 25.95 21.79 10.10
C ALA A 105 25.73 23.29 10.39
N GLN A 106 25.08 23.63 11.52
CA GLN A 106 24.81 24.99 11.99
C GLN A 106 25.70 25.42 13.16
N ARG A 107 26.81 24.72 13.40
CA ARG A 107 27.85 25.11 14.37
C ARG A 107 29.15 25.48 13.69
#